data_AF-A0A349ZX18-F1
#
_entry.id   AF-A0A349ZX18-F1
#
_cell.length_a   1.000
_cell.length_b   1.000
_cell.length_c   1.000
_cell.angle_alpha   90.00
_cell.angle_beta   90.00
_cell.angle_gamma   90.00
#
_symmetry.space_group_name_H-M   'P 1'
#
loop_
_entity.id
_entity.type
_entity.pdbx_description
1 polymer ?
#
loop_
_entity_poly.entity_id
_entity_poly.type
_entity_poly.pdbx_seq_one_letter_code
_entity_poly.pdbx_strand_id
1 'polypeptide(L)'
;YTGNIYSPMRLPLLSDLDPRKPYSPWWSIQNIQFTYCGMRNFEFYAGVKNLLNWTPNKGNPFIIARTEDPFDNNIVFGPDDQVIQTPDNPYKLTFDPEYVYAPNQRIRGFMGIKYHFK
;
A
#
# COMPACT_ATOMS: atom_id res chain seq x y z
N TYR A 1 15.47 15.89 5.26
CA TYR A 1 15.42 14.59 4.56
C TYR A 1 14.98 13.53 5.55
N THR A 2 14.14 12.58 5.12
CA THR A 2 13.76 11.42 5.92
C THR A 2 13.78 10.18 5.05
N GLY A 3 14.21 9.05 5.58
CA GLY A 3 14.20 7.77 4.90
C GLY A 3 13.92 6.66 5.89
N ASN A 4 13.21 5.62 5.45
CA ASN A 4 13.04 4.38 6.19
C ASN A 4 13.48 3.20 5.32
N ILE A 5 13.88 2.10 5.95
CA ILE A 5 14.19 0.83 5.28
C ILE A 5 13.47 -0.25 6.08
N TYR A 6 12.72 -1.10 5.38
CA TYR A 6 12.02 -2.22 5.96
C TYR A 6 12.57 -3.53 5.39
N SER A 7 12.80 -4.47 6.30
CA SER A 7 13.12 -5.85 5.97
C SER A 7 11.87 -6.60 5.45
N PRO A 8 12.06 -7.72 4.74
CA PRO A 8 10.99 -8.64 4.40
C PRO A 8 10.15 -9.01 5.61
N MET A 9 8.85 -8.91 5.44
CA MET A 9 7.83 -9.28 6.42
C MET A 9 7.02 -10.43 5.84
N ARG A 10 6.55 -11.33 6.71
CA ARG A 10 5.59 -12.36 6.33
C ARG A 10 4.22 -11.72 6.13
N LEU A 11 3.55 -12.06 5.04
CA LEU A 11 2.24 -11.53 4.68
C LEU A 11 1.16 -12.61 4.84
N PRO A 12 -0.07 -12.25 5.23
CA PRO A 12 -1.17 -13.19 5.32
C PRO A 12 -1.60 -13.60 3.91
N LEU A 13 -1.57 -14.90 3.62
CA LEU A 13 -2.17 -15.47 2.42
C LEU A 13 -3.49 -16.13 2.80
N LEU A 14 -4.49 -16.02 1.93
CA LEU A 14 -5.82 -16.58 2.20
C LEU A 14 -5.90 -18.09 1.93
N SER A 15 -5.09 -18.58 0.99
CA SER A 15 -5.08 -19.98 0.60
C SER A 15 -3.70 -20.35 0.03
N ASP A 16 -3.43 -21.65 -0.09
CA ASP A 16 -2.21 -22.14 -0.76
C ASP A 16 -2.17 -21.81 -2.26
N LEU A 17 -3.31 -21.42 -2.83
CA LEU A 17 -3.48 -21.05 -4.24
C LEU A 17 -3.40 -19.54 -4.46
N ASP A 18 -3.22 -18.76 -3.40
CA ASP A 18 -3.11 -17.32 -3.48
C ASP A 18 -1.86 -16.92 -4.30
N PRO A 19 -2.01 -16.22 -5.45
CA PRO A 19 -0.88 -15.86 -6.29
C PRO A 19 -0.04 -14.70 -5.71
N ARG A 20 -0.45 -14.12 -4.57
CA ARG A 20 0.30 -13.09 -3.85
C ARG A 20 1.55 -13.69 -3.21
N LYS A 21 2.58 -12.86 -3.03
CA LYS A 21 3.84 -13.32 -2.42
C LYS A 21 3.68 -13.52 -0.91
N PRO A 22 4.16 -14.63 -0.32
CA PRO A 22 4.10 -14.84 1.13
C PRO A 22 5.00 -13.87 1.92
N TYR A 23 5.94 -13.18 1.25
CA TYR A 23 6.86 -12.24 1.88
C TYR A 23 6.97 -10.95 1.08
N SER A 24 7.08 -9.82 1.79
CA SER A 24 7.39 -8.53 1.18
C SER A 24 8.87 -8.46 0.77
N PRO A 25 9.22 -7.71 -0.29
CA PRO A 25 10.61 -7.43 -0.62
C PRO A 25 11.20 -6.42 0.37
N TRP A 26 12.53 -6.23 0.34
CA TRP A 26 13.13 -5.05 0.94
C TRP A 26 12.59 -3.78 0.27
N TRP A 27 12.21 -2.79 1.07
CA TRP A 27 11.72 -1.53 0.52
C TRP A 27 12.07 -0.33 1.39
N SER A 28 12.06 0.84 0.76
CA SER A 28 12.41 2.10 1.37
C SER A 28 11.55 3.22 0.78
N ILE A 29 11.01 4.07 1.65
CA ILE A 29 10.41 5.34 1.26
C ILE A 29 11.33 6.45 1.74
N GLN A 30 11.77 7.26 0.78
CA GLN A 30 12.58 8.44 1.02
C GLN A 30 11.79 9.70 0.71
N ASN A 31 11.87 10.69 1.58
CA ASN A 31 11.17 11.96 1.45
C ASN A 31 12.15 13.13 1.66
N ILE A 32 12.00 14.15 0.82
CA ILE A 32 12.76 15.38 0.89
C ILE A 32 11.78 16.51 1.17
N GLN A 33 12.13 17.38 2.11
CA GLN A 33 11.43 18.63 2.35
C GLN A 33 12.47 19.74 2.50
N PHE A 34 12.21 20.84 1.82
CA PHE A 34 12.90 22.10 1.91
C PHE A 34 11.98 23.09 2.63
N THR A 35 12.55 23.87 3.54
CA THR A 35 11.87 24.95 4.22
C THR A 35 12.71 26.22 4.07
N TYR A 36 12.09 27.32 3.67
CA TYR A 36 12.69 28.63 3.50
C TYR A 36 12.04 29.61 4.50
N CYS A 37 12.83 30.12 5.44
CA CYS A 37 12.41 31.02 6.52
C CYS A 37 12.96 32.44 6.37
N GLY A 38 13.27 32.89 5.14
CA GLY A 38 13.92 34.19 4.90
C GLY A 38 13.03 35.42 5.06
N MET A 39 11.72 35.25 5.23
CA MET A 39 10.76 36.36 5.37
C MET A 39 10.21 36.46 6.79
N ARG A 40 10.04 37.68 7.29
CA ARG A 40 9.45 37.93 8.61
C ARG A 40 7.99 37.44 8.59
N ASN A 41 7.66 36.55 9.52
CA ASN A 41 6.34 35.92 9.72
C ASN A 41 5.91 34.88 8.65
N PHE A 42 6.68 34.65 7.59
CA PHE A 42 6.34 33.67 6.55
C PHE A 42 7.41 32.59 6.40
N GLU A 43 6.97 31.33 6.43
CA GLU A 43 7.81 30.17 6.10
C GLU A 43 7.23 29.43 4.90
N PHE A 44 8.03 29.26 3.86
CA PHE A 44 7.66 28.49 2.68
C PHE A 44 8.24 27.10 2.83
N TYR A 45 7.47 26.06 2.51
CA TYR A 45 7.99 24.71 2.49
C TYR A 45 7.53 23.99 1.23
N ALA A 46 8.43 23.20 0.66
CA ALA A 46 8.14 22.36 -0.50
C ALA A 46 8.92 21.07 -0.38
N GLY A 47 8.43 20.00 -1.01
CA GLY A 47 9.08 18.71 -0.89
C GLY A 47 8.51 17.66 -1.81
N VAL A 48 9.19 16.52 -1.82
CA VAL A 48 8.81 15.32 -2.56
C VAL A 48 8.76 14.17 -1.58
N LYS A 49 7.64 13.45 -1.56
CA LYS A 49 7.49 12.21 -0.81
C LYS A 49 7.63 11.01 -1.75
N ASN A 50 8.15 9.91 -1.23
CA ASN A 50 8.37 8.66 -1.96
C ASN A 50 9.24 8.84 -3.23
N LEU A 51 10.46 9.36 -3.04
CA LEU A 51 11.41 9.67 -4.11
C LEU A 51 11.75 8.46 -5.00
N LEU A 52 11.79 7.25 -4.40
CA LEU A 52 12.04 6.00 -5.13
C LEU A 52 10.81 5.48 -5.90
N ASN A 53 9.67 6.19 -5.82
CA ASN A 53 8.40 5.81 -6.44
C ASN A 53 8.03 4.35 -6.15
N TRP A 54 8.22 3.92 -4.91
CA TRP A 54 7.99 2.55 -4.48
C TRP A 54 6.51 2.35 -4.13
N THR A 55 5.92 1.23 -4.51
CA THR A 55 4.53 0.86 -4.17
C THR A 55 4.42 -0.67 -4.07
N PRO A 56 3.65 -1.23 -3.13
CA PRO A 56 3.54 -2.68 -2.93
C PRO A 56 2.85 -3.41 -4.09
N ASN A 57 2.17 -2.68 -4.97
CA ASN A 57 1.57 -3.22 -6.19
C ASN A 57 2.61 -3.62 -7.25
N LYS A 58 3.86 -3.15 -7.13
CA LYS A 58 4.91 -3.49 -8.10
C LYS A 58 5.41 -4.91 -7.85
N GLY A 59 4.91 -5.85 -8.64
CA GLY A 59 5.33 -7.25 -8.62
C GLY A 59 4.41 -8.21 -7.84
N ASN A 60 3.22 -7.75 -7.45
CA ASN A 60 2.08 -8.59 -7.06
C ASN A 60 0.96 -8.39 -8.09
N PRO A 61 0.14 -9.41 -8.40
CA PRO A 61 -0.97 -9.27 -9.35
C PRO A 61 -2.06 -8.33 -8.84
N PHE A 62 -2.31 -8.34 -7.53
CA PHE A 62 -3.24 -7.46 -6.82
C PHE A 62 -2.78 -7.34 -5.35
N ILE A 63 -3.27 -6.30 -4.67
CA ILE A 63 -3.00 -6.08 -3.24
C ILE A 63 -4.19 -6.57 -2.41
N ILE A 64 -5.39 -6.16 -2.80
CA ILE A 64 -6.64 -6.54 -2.15
C ILE A 64 -7.23 -7.69 -2.97
N ALA A 65 -7.54 -8.80 -2.33
CA ALA A 65 -8.21 -9.90 -3.01
C ALA A 65 -9.69 -9.55 -3.23
N ARG A 66 -10.26 -9.98 -4.37
CA ARG A 66 -11.68 -9.86 -4.72
C ARG A 66 -12.28 -8.46 -4.54
N THR A 67 -11.58 -7.42 -5.02
CA THR A 67 -12.06 -6.03 -4.94
C THR A 67 -13.42 -5.79 -5.60
N GLU A 68 -13.78 -6.60 -6.58
CA GLU A 68 -15.04 -6.55 -7.31
C GLU A 68 -16.24 -7.14 -6.54
N ASP A 69 -16.00 -7.90 -5.47
CA ASP A 69 -17.04 -8.51 -4.63
C ASP A 69 -16.68 -8.41 -3.14
N PRO A 70 -16.73 -7.20 -2.57
CA PRO A 70 -16.24 -6.93 -1.21
C PRO A 70 -17.08 -7.56 -0.10
N PHE A 71 -18.20 -8.18 -0.44
CA PHE A 71 -19.11 -8.85 0.50
C PHE A 71 -19.29 -10.34 0.17
N ASP A 72 -18.42 -10.90 -0.69
CA ASP A 72 -18.40 -12.33 -1.00
C ASP A 72 -19.74 -12.91 -1.51
N ASN A 73 -20.53 -12.12 -2.26
CA ASN A 73 -21.86 -12.54 -2.73
C ASN A 73 -21.80 -13.67 -3.75
N ASN A 74 -20.70 -13.76 -4.52
CA ASN A 74 -20.50 -14.76 -5.57
C ASN A 74 -19.45 -15.79 -5.15
N ILE A 75 -19.43 -16.16 -3.86
CA ILE A 75 -18.57 -17.22 -3.33
C ILE A 75 -19.40 -18.46 -3.06
N VAL A 76 -18.87 -19.61 -3.50
CA VAL A 76 -19.44 -20.91 -3.19
C VAL A 76 -18.65 -21.52 -2.05
N PHE A 77 -19.34 -21.85 -0.97
CA PHE A 77 -18.78 -22.55 0.18
C PHE A 77 -19.05 -24.05 0.05
N GLY A 78 -18.03 -24.84 0.37
CA GLY A 78 -18.11 -26.29 0.43
C GLY A 78 -18.71 -26.79 1.75
N PRO A 79 -18.70 -28.12 1.96
CA PRO A 79 -19.31 -28.75 3.14
C PRO A 79 -18.70 -28.33 4.49
N ASP A 80 -17.46 -27.85 4.48
CA ASP A 80 -16.68 -27.44 5.67
C ASP A 80 -16.56 -25.91 5.81
N ASP A 81 -17.49 -25.14 5.22
CA ASP A 81 -17.44 -23.66 5.12
C ASP A 81 -16.17 -23.12 4.43
N GLN A 82 -15.45 -23.98 3.68
CA GLN A 82 -14.29 -23.57 2.90
C GLN A 82 -14.71 -23.09 1.52
N VAL A 83 -14.05 -22.03 1.04
CA VAL A 83 -14.25 -21.55 -0.33
C VAL A 83 -13.77 -22.60 -1.33
N ILE A 84 -14.65 -22.99 -2.25
CA ILE A 84 -14.30 -23.89 -3.35
C ILE A 84 -13.87 -23.13 -4.60
N GLN A 85 -13.11 -23.80 -5.48
CA GLN A 85 -12.74 -23.22 -6.77
C GLN A 85 -13.98 -23.13 -7.67
N THR A 86 -14.18 -21.97 -8.25
CA THR A 86 -15.17 -21.75 -9.32
C THR A 86 -14.46 -21.15 -10.53
N PRO A 87 -15.06 -21.18 -11.73
CA PRO A 87 -14.52 -20.48 -12.90
C PRO A 87 -14.24 -18.99 -12.63
N ASP A 88 -15.08 -18.36 -11.80
CA ASP A 88 -14.95 -16.94 -11.42
C ASP A 88 -13.99 -16.72 -10.23
N ASN A 89 -13.67 -17.76 -9.45
CA ASN A 89 -12.73 -17.72 -8.32
C ASN A 89 -11.77 -18.93 -8.34
N PRO A 90 -10.80 -18.96 -9.28
CA PRO A 90 -9.87 -20.08 -9.43
C PRO A 90 -8.88 -20.22 -8.28
N TYR A 91 -8.71 -19.18 -7.47
CA TYR A 91 -7.73 -19.13 -6.37
C TYR A 91 -8.34 -19.31 -4.97
N LYS A 92 -9.64 -19.63 -4.88
CA LYS A 92 -10.38 -19.81 -3.62
C LYS A 92 -10.25 -18.60 -2.66
N LEU A 93 -10.28 -17.39 -3.21
CA LEU A 93 -10.07 -16.16 -2.42
C LEU A 93 -11.40 -15.59 -1.94
N THR A 94 -11.44 -15.09 -0.71
CA THR A 94 -12.45 -14.15 -0.20
C THR A 94 -11.96 -12.72 -0.39
N PHE A 95 -12.83 -11.75 -0.16
CA PHE A 95 -12.38 -10.37 -0.02
C PHE A 95 -11.41 -10.22 1.15
N ASP A 96 -10.23 -9.67 0.88
CA ASP A 96 -9.18 -9.49 1.88
C ASP A 96 -8.38 -8.21 1.64
N PRO A 97 -8.54 -7.20 2.52
CA PRO A 97 -7.76 -5.98 2.51
C PRO A 97 -6.51 -6.02 3.42
N GLU A 98 -6.22 -7.13 4.12
CA GLU A 98 -5.17 -7.20 5.15
C GLU A 98 -3.74 -7.32 4.59
N TYR A 99 -3.60 -7.65 3.30
CA TYR A 99 -2.31 -7.76 2.60
C TYR A 99 -1.65 -6.39 2.31
N VAL A 100 -1.84 -5.40 3.19
CA VAL A 100 -1.26 -4.06 3.06
C VAL A 100 -0.07 -3.93 4.02
N TYR A 101 1.13 -4.00 3.48
CA TYR A 101 2.38 -3.86 4.26
C TYR A 101 3.09 -2.51 4.05
N ALA A 102 2.56 -1.65 3.17
CA ALA A 102 3.18 -0.38 2.87
C ALA A 102 2.25 0.60 2.14
N PRO A 103 2.63 1.90 2.03
CA PRO A 103 1.81 2.90 1.35
C PRO A 103 1.61 2.65 -0.15
N ASN A 104 0.36 2.76 -0.61
CA ASN A 104 -0.03 2.65 -2.02
C ASN A 104 0.18 3.95 -2.83
N GLN A 105 0.68 5.00 -2.18
CA GLN A 105 0.86 6.32 -2.78
C GLN A 105 2.19 6.38 -3.53
N ARG A 106 2.12 6.68 -4.83
CA ARG A 106 3.30 6.92 -5.70
C ARG A 106 4.08 8.18 -5.29
N ILE A 107 5.14 8.48 -6.03
CA ILE A 107 5.89 9.73 -5.87
C ILE A 107 4.96 10.94 -5.96
N ARG A 108 5.08 11.88 -5.02
CA ARG A 108 4.24 13.09 -4.99
C ARG A 108 5.00 14.31 -4.49
N GLY A 109 4.78 15.45 -5.13
CA GLY A 109 5.24 16.76 -4.67
C GLY A 109 4.23 17.41 -3.72
N PHE A 110 4.71 18.27 -2.83
CA PHE A 110 3.87 19.15 -2.02
C PHE A 110 4.56 20.50 -1.84
N MET A 111 3.75 21.55 -1.66
CA MET A 111 4.22 22.89 -1.30
C MET A 111 3.20 23.56 -0.38
N GLY A 112 3.66 24.49 0.45
CA GLY A 112 2.80 25.24 1.36
C GLY A 112 3.52 26.43 1.99
N ILE A 113 2.73 27.22 2.71
CA ILE A 113 3.15 28.44 3.39
C ILE A 113 2.63 28.36 4.82
N LYS A 114 3.48 28.63 5.81
CA LYS A 114 3.08 28.88 7.19
C LYS A 114 3.20 30.35 7.48
N TYR A 115 2.18 30.92 8.11
CA TYR A 115 2.20 32.29 8.59
C TYR A 115 2.16 32.29 10.12
N HIS A 116 3.10 32.98 10.74
CA HIS A 116 3.16 33.13 12.19
C HIS A 116 2.60 34.51 12.59
N PHE A 117 1.39 34.50 13.19
CA PHE A 117 0.84 35.68 13.85
C PHE A 117 1.56 35.88 15.18
N LYS A 118 2.07 37.09 15.43
CA LYS A 118 2.63 37.52 16.71
C LYS A 118 2.01 38.85 17.10
#